data_AF-A0A4Y4LXM5-F1
#
_entry.id   AF-A0A4Y4LXM5-F1
#
_cell.length_a   1.000
_cell.length_b   1.000
_cell.length_c   1.000
_cell.angle_alpha   90.00
_cell.angle_beta   90.00
_cell.angle_gamma   90.00
#
_symmetry.space_group_name_H-M   'P 1'
#
loop_
_entity.id
_entity.type
_entity.pdbx_description
1 polymer ?
#
loop_
_entity_poly.entity_id
_entity_poly.type
_entity_poly.pdbx_seq_one_letter_code
_entity_poly.pdbx_strand_id
1 'polypeptide(L)' 'MERKIIKINHVTGTYIIEVPDGTLNDMKTQLDKCLNDEQAAIVVKGKDGDQFVYPSDLLKNSFIAIIDREQGMSSSK' A
#
# COMPACT_ATOMS: atom_id res chain seq x y z
N MET A 1 13.00 -12.63 6.64
CA MET A 1 12.45 -12.07 5.38
C MET A 1 11.75 -10.78 5.73
N GLU A 2 12.31 -9.66 5.25
CA GLU A 2 11.83 -8.30 5.50
C GLU A 2 10.50 -8.10 4.78
N ARG A 3 9.39 -8.08 5.53
CA ARG A 3 8.06 -7.86 4.96
C ARG A 3 7.88 -6.36 4.83
N LYS A 4 7.71 -5.84 3.62
CA LYS A 4 7.39 -4.42 3.43
C LYS A 4 5.88 -4.20 3.43
N ILE A 5 5.47 -3.02 3.88
CA ILE A 5 4.08 -2.58 3.82
C ILE A 5 4.02 -1.20 3.15
N ILE A 6 2.96 -0.97 2.39
CA ILE A 6 2.65 0.34 1.84
C ILE A 6 1.60 0.97 2.75
N LYS A 7 1.97 2.07 3.39
CA LYS A 7 1.08 2.87 4.24
C LYS A 7 0.57 4.04 3.43
N ILE A 8 -0.74 4.17 3.35
CA ILE A 8 -1.45 5.23 2.63
C ILE A 8 -2.21 6.04 3.66
N ASN A 9 -1.76 7.26 3.96
CA ASN A 9 -2.49 8.19 4.82
C ASN A 9 -3.36 9.09 3.94
N HIS A 10 -4.67 8.90 4.01
CA HIS A 10 -5.67 9.74 3.37
C HIS A 10 -6.42 10.56 4.43
N VAL A 11 -7.12 11.62 4.02
CA VAL A 11 -7.98 12.42 4.92
C VAL A 11 -9.09 11.57 5.56
N THR A 12 -9.54 10.51 4.88
CA THR A 12 -10.56 9.58 5.40
C THR A 12 -10.01 8.52 6.35
N GLY A 13 -8.68 8.37 6.45
CA GLY A 13 -8.05 7.36 7.29
C GLY A 13 -6.76 6.80 6.71
N THR A 14 -6.19 5.85 7.44
CA THR A 14 -4.92 5.20 7.10
C THR A 14 -5.16 3.79 6.58
N TYR A 15 -4.70 3.50 5.38
CA TYR A 15 -4.75 2.18 4.77
C TYR A 15 -3.37 1.54 4.77
N ILE A 16 -3.30 0.25 5.07
CA ILE A 16 -2.06 -0.51 5.10
C ILE A 16 -2.20 -1.66 4.12
N ILE A 17 -1.35 -1.66 3.11
CA ILE A 17 -1.27 -2.74 2.14
C ILE A 17 -0.08 -3.62 2.47
N GLU A 18 -0.35 -4.89 2.75
CA GLU A 18 0.68 -5.90 2.86
C GLU A 18 1.27 -6.19 1.48
N VAL A 19 2.59 -6.01 1.33
CA VAL A 19 3.29 -6.33 0.09
C VAL A 19 3.79 -7.78 0.18
N PRO A 20 3.30 -8.69 -0.67
CA PRO A 20 3.87 -10.03 -0.77
C PRO A 20 5.35 -9.99 -1.15
N ASP A 21 6.12 -10.95 -0.64
CA ASP A 21 7.54 -11.09 -0.97
C ASP A 21 7.75 -11.19 -2.49
N GLY A 22 8.73 -10.47 -3.03
CA GLY A 22 8.98 -10.40 -4.47
C GLY A 22 8.03 -9.53 -5.31
N THR A 23 6.92 -9.01 -4.75
CA THR A 23 5.94 -8.20 -5.51
C THR A 23 6.06 -6.69 -5.28
N LEU A 24 7.02 -6.25 -4.47
CA LEU A 24 7.25 -4.83 -4.17
C LEU A 24 7.44 -3.98 -5.43
N ASN A 25 8.21 -4.50 -6.39
CA ASN A 25 8.48 -3.78 -7.62
C ASN A 25 7.20 -3.63 -8.47
N ASP A 26 6.37 -4.67 -8.52
CA ASP A 26 5.09 -4.64 -9.22
C ASP A 26 4.14 -3.61 -8.59
N MET A 27 4.01 -3.62 -7.25
CA MET A 27 3.19 -2.61 -6.55
C MET A 27 3.69 -1.19 -6.76
N LYS A 28 5.01 -0.97 -6.80
CA LYS A 28 5.59 0.35 -7.12
C LYS A 28 5.20 0.79 -8.53
N THR A 29 5.28 -0.10 -9.52
CA THR A 29 4.86 0.21 -10.89
C THR A 29 3.37 0.51 -10.97
N GLN A 30 2.51 -0.23 -10.26
CA GLN A 30 1.07 0.06 -10.23
C GLN A 30 0.77 1.41 -9.57
N LEU A 31 1.46 1.75 -8.47
CA LEU A 31 1.39 3.06 -7.84
C LEU A 31 1.80 4.17 -8.81
N ASP A 32 2.93 4.00 -9.48
CA ASP A 32 3.44 4.98 -10.45
C ASP A 32 2.43 5.22 -11.58
N LYS A 33 1.86 4.16 -12.16
CA LYS A 33 0.79 4.26 -13.17
C LYS A 33 -0.46 4.98 -12.64
N CYS A 34 -0.86 4.70 -11.41
CA CYS A 34 -1.99 5.41 -10.79
C CYS A 34 -1.70 6.89 -10.57
N LEU A 35 -0.46 7.23 -10.19
CA LEU A 35 -0.04 8.63 -10.01
C LEU A 35 0.07 9.38 -11.35
N ASN A 36 0.41 8.68 -12.44
CA ASN A 36 0.52 9.22 -13.81
C ASN A 36 -0.78 9.19 -14.64
N ASP A 37 -1.95 8.94 -14.04
CA ASP A 37 -3.24 8.77 -14.75
C ASP A 37 -3.32 7.59 -15.74
N GLU A 38 -2.34 6.70 -15.74
CA GLU A 38 -2.33 5.52 -16.62
C GLU A 38 -3.22 4.39 -16.10
N GLN A 39 -3.50 4.36 -14.80
CA GLN A 39 -4.31 3.32 -14.16
C GLN A 39 -5.34 3.93 -13.21
N ALA A 40 -6.61 3.52 -13.34
CA ALA A 40 -7.71 4.10 -12.56
C ALA A 40 -7.76 3.65 -11.10
N ALA A 41 -7.25 2.46 -10.78
CA ALA A 41 -7.21 1.93 -9.41
C ALA A 41 -6.21 0.77 -9.27
N ILE A 42 -5.68 0.57 -8.07
CA ILE A 42 -4.91 -0.61 -7.68
C ILE A 42 -5.87 -1.59 -7.01
N VAL A 43 -5.81 -2.85 -7.44
CA VAL A 43 -6.61 -3.93 -6.85
C VAL A 43 -5.67 -4.87 -6.12
N VAL A 44 -5.86 -5.01 -4.82
CA VAL A 44 -5.06 -5.90 -3.97
C VAL A 44 -5.94 -6.97 -3.38
N LYS A 45 -5.56 -8.22 -3.59
CA LYS A 45 -6.22 -9.37 -2.94
C LYS A 45 -5.59 -9.61 -1.58
N GLY A 46 -6.40 -9.49 -0.54
CA GLY A 46 -6.06 -9.90 0.81
C GLY A 46 -5.95 -11.41 0.95
N LYS A 47 -5.43 -11.87 2.09
CA LYS A 47 -5.21 -13.28 2.38
C LYS A 47 -6.50 -14.06 2.62
N ASP A 48 -7.54 -13.39 3.10
CA ASP A 48 -8.85 -13.97 3.39
C ASP A 48 -9.80 -13.98 2.16
N GLY A 49 -9.29 -13.61 0.98
CA GLY A 49 -10.08 -13.50 -0.25
C GLY A 49 -10.73 -12.12 -0.43
N ASP A 50 -10.55 -11.20 0.51
CA ASP A 50 -10.96 -9.82 0.38
C ASP A 50 -10.27 -9.13 -0.80
N GLN A 51 -10.99 -8.28 -1.50
CA GLN A 51 -10.45 -7.46 -2.59
C GLN A 51 -10.51 -5.99 -2.18
N PHE A 52 -9.35 -5.40 -1.99
CA PHE A 52 -9.20 -3.98 -1.69
C PHE A 52 -8.95 -3.22 -2.98
N VAL A 53 -9.75 -2.20 -3.23
CA VAL A 53 -9.62 -1.32 -4.40
C VAL A 53 -9.19 0.06 -3.92
N TYR A 54 -8.02 0.49 -4.38
CA TYR A 54 -7.45 1.80 -4.08
C TYR A 54 -7.51 2.65 -5.36
N PRO A 55 -8.52 3.53 -5.51
CA PRO A 55 -8.63 4.37 -6.69
C PRO A 55 -7.43 5.31 -6.79
N SER A 56 -7.03 5.64 -8.04
CA SER A 56 -5.91 6.55 -8.31
C SER A 56 -6.13 7.91 -7.69
N ASP A 57 -7.36 8.39 -7.66
CA ASP A 57 -7.74 9.65 -7.02
C ASP A 57 -7.41 9.64 -5.52
N LEU A 58 -7.72 8.55 -4.81
CA LEU A 58 -7.34 8.39 -3.40
C LEU A 58 -5.83 8.39 -3.27
N LEU A 59 -5.11 7.65 -4.10
CA LEU A 59 -3.65 7.54 -4.04
C LEU A 59 -2.96 8.89 -4.27
N LYS A 60 -3.44 9.66 -5.25
CA LYS A 60 -2.92 11.01 -5.56
C LYS A 60 -3.18 12.02 -4.47
N ASN A 61 -4.32 11.90 -3.78
CA ASN A 61 -4.69 12.74 -2.65
C ASN A 61 -4.19 12.18 -1.30
N SER A 62 -3.36 11.13 -1.31
CA SER A 62 -2.84 10.49 -0.11
C SER A 62 -1.33 10.59 -0.01
N PHE A 63 -0.84 10.52 1.22
CA PHE A 63 0.59 10.32 1.46
C PHE A 63 0.91 8.83 1.50
N ILE A 64 1.71 8.36 0.53
CA ILE A 64 2.08 6.95 0.37
C ILE A 64 3.53 6.76 0.84
N ALA A 65 3.74 5.86 1.79
CA ALA A 65 5.06 5.50 2.30
C ALA A 65 5.27 4.00 2.29
N ILE A 66 6.41 3.54 1.76
CA ILE A 66 6.85 2.16 1.86
C ILE A 66 7.73 2.06 3.09
N ILE A 67 7.24 1.37 4.11
CA ILE A 67 7.99 1.13 5.34
C ILE A 67 8.23 -0.36 5.50
N ASP A 68 9.35 -0.69 6.14
CA ASP A 68 9.54 -2.04 6.60
C ASP A 68 8.51 -2.33 7.68
N ARG A 69 7.83 -3.48 7.57
CA ARG A 69 6.95 -3.95 8.64
C ARG A 69 7.86 -4.41 9.75
N GLU A 70 8.30 -3.47 10.58
CA GLU A 70 8.90 -3.81 11.85
C GLU A 70 7.98 -4.79 12.56
N GLN A 71 8.45 -6.02 12.76
CA GLN A 71 7.94 -6.87 13.83
C GLN A 71 8.41 -6.23 15.13
N GLY A 72 7.69 -5.19 15.59
CA GLY A 72 8.25 -4.32 16.61
C GLY A 72 7.31 -3.25 17.12
N MET A 73 6.11 -3.62 17.56
CA MET A 73 5.61 -2.97 18.78
C MET A 73 6.50 -3.46 19.93
N SER A 74 7.63 -2.81 20.14
CA SER A 74 8.36 -2.89 21.40
C SER A 74 9.00 -1.54 21.70
N SER A 75 8.21 -0.69 22.35
CA SER A 75 8.61 0.37 23.30
C SER A 75 7.27 0.96 23.78
N SER A 76 6.65 0.46 24.85
CA SER A 76 7.07 0.60 26.25
C SER A 76 7.71 1.96 26.51
N LYS A 77 6.89 2.94 26.91
CA LYS A 77 7.13 3.72 28.13
C LYS A 77 5.85 4.39 28.62
#